data_AF-A0A7X6DG95-F1
#
_entry.id   AF-A0A7X6DG95-F1
#
_cell.length_a   1.000
_cell.length_b   1.000
_cell.length_c   1.000
_cell.angle_alpha   90.00
_cell.angle_beta   90.00
_cell.angle_gamma   90.00
#
_symmetry.space_group_name_H-M   'P 1'
#
loop_
_entity.id
_entity.type
_entity.pdbx_description
1 polymer ?
#
loop_
_entity_poly.entity_id
_entity_poly.type
_entity_poly.pdbx_seq_one_letter_code
_entity_poly.pdbx_strand_id
1 'polypeptide(L)'
;MGDRLNFEDDGPSVSTTGTLPILTVDETVLATNATGDFSSNFSAVFGADGMGATPASYALAAGSEGMDSLLVDTASGHNVFLRTEAGVVVGREGTDATDAITGDIVFTVSVSAAGVVTLDQQRAVVHDDVTDHDESTSPATLAAGMVILTGTATDGDGDTASAALNIGDRLNFEDDGPSLAVGNLVGTGTVLPQIGYWTGSFGADGASAAGLDISLTGFTLVRPDSSTTTGTYTFGELPLSPDGTGAYLFGGTLTGDFDNNPGTANTSVDFTLTAYANGTYALDLVQGFSSTVTTSTASGGLGAGGPDPVQTLYIPPPPATPTETVVFFSAKPLAADADILTGIGIGAPDPTEAQLQTVPLPGYIDPRSMNVSTSGIGVDNNLLQGYGTAATEAADESFVANPLSLVSSMEVFVDNSVGGYTHSDGEILYYKVFYEDGTDSNNVLVTTDLGLANKGQPVSFVVSGGGKMIDAIQLTMAYGEIKVPEIRFTTLVESLANDVKLDFSATLTDKDGDTATDLFSADLYANEIAGLFDFILVGAAAEQDAFNIDLQTAKNDYHVSGFDTATDKLVLIGDATAVVTNIDNSGADSIVTITETGAQVTTVTVVGVDLLGSHVAFG
;
A
#
# COMPACT_ATOMS: atom_id res chain seq x y z
N MET A 1 79.34 -38.84 -53.44
CA MET A 1 79.28 -39.23 -52.01
C MET A 1 78.48 -38.21 -51.19
N GLY A 2 78.38 -36.94 -51.61
CA GLY A 2 77.51 -35.93 -51.00
C GLY A 2 76.00 -36.17 -51.19
N ASP A 3 75.58 -36.72 -52.33
CA ASP A 3 74.14 -36.92 -52.67
C ASP A 3 73.40 -38.00 -51.82
N ARG A 4 74.00 -38.48 -50.73
CA ARG A 4 73.41 -39.46 -49.80
C ARG A 4 73.49 -39.03 -48.32
N LEU A 5 73.92 -37.80 -48.04
CA LEU A 5 73.91 -37.23 -46.69
C LEU A 5 72.64 -36.37 -46.55
N ASN A 6 71.66 -36.89 -45.81
CA ASN A 6 70.52 -36.10 -45.34
C ASN A 6 70.88 -35.56 -43.94
N PHE A 7 70.68 -34.25 -43.75
CA PHE A 7 70.59 -33.65 -42.43
C PHE A 7 69.10 -33.40 -42.21
N GLU A 8 68.53 -34.11 -41.24
CA GLU A 8 67.18 -33.84 -40.77
C GLU A 8 67.28 -32.72 -39.72
N ASP A 9 66.31 -31.83 -39.76
CA ASP A 9 66.20 -30.69 -38.85
C ASP A 9 65.40 -31.10 -37.60
N ASP A 10 65.79 -30.61 -36.42
CA ASP A 10 65.11 -30.93 -35.15
C ASP A 10 64.23 -29.76 -34.71
N GLY A 11 63.00 -29.72 -35.22
CA GLY A 11 62.05 -28.64 -34.93
C GLY A 11 61.48 -28.66 -33.50
N PRO A 12 60.75 -27.60 -33.11
CA PRO A 12 60.25 -27.45 -31.76
C PRO A 12 59.04 -28.36 -31.49
N SER A 13 58.68 -28.51 -30.23
CA SER A 13 57.42 -29.14 -29.80
C SER A 13 56.77 -28.35 -28.66
N VAL A 14 55.44 -28.37 -28.61
CA VAL A 14 54.65 -27.71 -27.55
C VAL A 14 53.61 -28.67 -27.03
N SER A 15 53.44 -28.71 -25.71
CA SER A 15 52.35 -29.43 -25.04
C SER A 15 51.64 -28.53 -24.02
N THR A 16 50.37 -28.85 -23.73
CA THR A 16 49.61 -28.17 -22.68
C THR A 16 49.80 -28.87 -21.34
N THR A 17 50.01 -28.11 -20.26
CA THR A 17 50.22 -28.64 -18.91
C THR A 17 49.60 -27.76 -17.82
N GLY A 18 49.61 -28.24 -16.58
CA GLY A 18 49.23 -27.46 -15.40
C GLY A 18 47.72 -27.30 -15.18
N THR A 19 47.39 -26.59 -14.12
CA THR A 19 46.03 -26.16 -13.81
C THR A 19 45.75 -24.85 -14.53
N LEU A 20 44.56 -24.69 -15.10
CA LEU A 20 44.16 -23.47 -15.79
C LEU A 20 43.71 -22.41 -14.78
N PRO A 21 44.12 -21.14 -14.96
CA PRO A 21 43.47 -20.01 -14.29
C PRO A 21 41.96 -20.00 -14.55
N ILE A 22 41.18 -19.50 -13.59
CA ILE A 22 39.76 -19.19 -13.74
C ILE A 22 39.65 -17.66 -13.78
N LEU A 23 38.88 -17.15 -14.73
CA LEU A 23 38.60 -15.73 -14.90
C LEU A 23 37.13 -15.52 -14.57
N THR A 24 36.87 -14.79 -13.49
CA THR A 24 35.53 -14.48 -13.02
C THR A 24 35.30 -12.99 -13.10
N VAL A 25 34.28 -12.60 -13.86
CA VAL A 25 33.70 -11.26 -13.88
C VAL A 25 32.37 -11.30 -13.13
N ASP A 26 31.95 -10.14 -12.63
CA ASP A 26 30.82 -9.97 -11.74
C ASP A 26 30.02 -8.76 -12.25
N GLU A 27 28.73 -8.97 -12.46
CA GLU A 27 27.82 -7.98 -13.03
C GLU A 27 27.65 -6.74 -12.15
N THR A 28 27.94 -6.84 -10.84
CA THR A 28 27.87 -5.75 -9.86
C THR A 28 28.68 -4.56 -10.36
N VAL A 29 29.79 -4.85 -11.05
CA VAL A 29 30.62 -3.84 -11.69
C VAL A 29 31.15 -4.35 -13.04
N LEU A 30 30.34 -4.18 -14.09
CA LEU A 30 30.71 -4.45 -15.50
C LEU A 30 32.01 -3.77 -15.98
N ALA A 31 32.53 -2.77 -15.27
CA ALA A 31 33.82 -2.14 -15.60
C ALA A 31 35.05 -2.91 -15.08
N THR A 32 34.85 -3.99 -14.33
CA THR A 32 35.93 -4.76 -13.68
C THR A 32 36.26 -6.00 -14.49
N ASN A 33 37.45 -6.01 -15.08
CA ASN A 33 37.91 -7.12 -15.93
C ASN A 33 38.63 -8.18 -15.09
N ALA A 34 38.48 -9.44 -15.47
CA ALA A 34 39.23 -10.55 -14.91
C ALA A 34 40.48 -10.86 -15.76
N THR A 35 41.62 -11.15 -15.13
CA THR A 35 42.86 -11.49 -15.84
C THR A 35 43.51 -12.74 -15.28
N GLY A 36 44.08 -13.58 -16.15
CA GLY A 36 44.85 -14.75 -15.75
C GLY A 36 46.03 -15.02 -16.69
N ASP A 37 47.16 -15.45 -16.15
CA ASP A 37 48.35 -15.81 -16.93
C ASP A 37 48.29 -17.28 -17.37
N PHE A 38 48.08 -17.50 -18.67
CA PHE A 38 48.05 -18.82 -19.29
C PHE A 38 49.39 -19.23 -19.93
N SER A 39 50.42 -18.37 -19.87
CA SER A 39 51.71 -18.66 -20.50
C SER A 39 52.35 -19.93 -19.95
N SER A 40 52.20 -20.17 -18.65
CA SER A 40 52.72 -21.34 -17.95
C SER A 40 52.01 -22.65 -18.32
N ASN A 41 50.86 -22.58 -18.98
CA ASN A 41 50.13 -23.76 -19.45
C ASN A 41 50.69 -24.33 -20.75
N PHE A 42 51.67 -23.67 -21.37
CA PHE A 42 52.36 -24.14 -22.56
C PHE A 42 53.81 -24.50 -22.23
N SER A 43 54.16 -25.78 -22.44
CA SER A 43 55.52 -26.27 -22.28
C SER A 43 56.16 -26.46 -23.65
N ALA A 44 57.12 -25.60 -23.99
CA ALA A 44 57.86 -25.64 -25.24
C ALA A 44 59.24 -26.31 -25.10
N VAL A 45 59.63 -27.08 -26.12
CA VAL A 45 60.99 -27.61 -26.33
C VAL A 45 61.46 -27.14 -27.70
N PHE A 46 62.62 -26.49 -27.77
CA PHE A 46 63.10 -25.77 -28.96
C PHE A 46 64.18 -26.52 -29.76
N GLY A 47 64.23 -27.85 -29.62
CA GLY A 47 65.21 -28.67 -30.34
C GLY A 47 66.67 -28.28 -30.06
N ALA A 48 67.53 -28.63 -31.01
CA ALA A 48 68.97 -28.35 -30.96
C ALA A 48 69.31 -26.87 -31.24
N ASP A 49 68.43 -26.16 -31.95
CA ASP A 49 68.63 -24.77 -32.40
C ASP A 49 68.31 -23.74 -31.31
N GLY A 50 67.68 -24.17 -30.23
CA GLY A 50 67.39 -23.34 -29.07
C GLY A 50 66.32 -22.30 -29.35
N MET A 51 66.10 -21.39 -28.40
CA MET A 51 65.02 -20.41 -28.51
C MET A 51 65.24 -19.41 -29.65
N GLY A 52 64.20 -19.19 -30.46
CA GLY A 52 64.14 -18.10 -31.43
C GLY A 52 64.09 -16.72 -30.78
N ALA A 53 64.18 -15.67 -31.60
CA ALA A 53 64.10 -14.29 -31.13
C ALA A 53 62.74 -13.93 -30.51
N THR A 54 61.67 -14.57 -30.98
CA THR A 54 60.30 -14.50 -30.42
C THR A 54 59.85 -15.93 -30.11
N PRO A 55 60.30 -16.51 -28.98
CA PRO A 55 60.20 -17.95 -28.75
C PRO A 55 58.79 -18.42 -28.39
N ALA A 56 57.89 -17.52 -28.00
CA ALA A 56 56.51 -17.84 -27.72
C ALA A 56 55.58 -16.76 -28.29
N SER A 57 54.43 -17.19 -28.80
CA SER A 57 53.32 -16.32 -29.18
C SER A 57 51.99 -16.98 -28.84
N TYR A 58 50.98 -16.16 -28.58
CA TYR A 58 49.66 -16.58 -28.14
C TYR A 58 48.59 -15.96 -29.02
N ALA A 59 47.59 -16.75 -29.40
CA ALA A 59 46.45 -16.29 -30.19
C ALA A 59 45.15 -16.89 -29.65
N LEU A 60 44.11 -16.07 -29.58
CA LEU A 60 42.76 -16.50 -29.25
C LEU A 60 41.91 -16.63 -30.52
N ALA A 61 41.03 -17.62 -30.52
CA ALA A 61 40.00 -17.77 -31.54
C ALA A 61 38.74 -18.37 -30.92
N ALA A 62 37.58 -18.01 -31.48
CA ALA A 62 36.34 -18.73 -31.22
C ALA A 62 36.47 -20.15 -31.80
N GLY A 63 35.83 -21.14 -31.16
CA GLY A 63 35.81 -22.53 -31.63
C GLY A 63 35.22 -22.68 -33.03
N SER A 64 34.25 -21.82 -33.36
CA SER A 64 33.74 -21.60 -34.71
C SER A 64 33.19 -20.18 -34.81
N GLU A 65 33.32 -19.56 -35.98
CA GLU A 65 32.71 -18.25 -36.24
C GLU A 65 31.17 -18.37 -36.25
N GLY A 66 30.48 -17.50 -35.51
CA GLY A 66 29.03 -17.52 -35.39
C GLY A 66 28.47 -18.65 -34.54
N MET A 67 29.29 -19.26 -33.68
CA MET A 67 28.85 -20.27 -32.72
C MET A 67 28.01 -19.63 -31.61
N ASP A 68 26.89 -20.27 -31.25
CA ASP A 68 26.11 -19.88 -30.07
C ASP A 68 26.89 -20.22 -28.79
N SER A 69 27.05 -19.23 -27.91
CA SER A 69 27.74 -19.39 -26.62
C SER A 69 26.85 -20.05 -25.56
N LEU A 70 25.54 -20.15 -25.82
CA LEU A 70 24.47 -20.52 -24.89
C LEU A 70 24.17 -19.46 -23.82
N LEU A 71 24.94 -18.38 -23.75
CA LEU A 71 24.56 -17.20 -22.97
C LEU A 71 23.48 -16.41 -23.72
N VAL A 72 22.66 -15.71 -22.96
CA VAL A 72 21.61 -14.81 -23.46
C VAL A 72 21.89 -13.43 -22.88
N ASP A 73 21.88 -12.39 -23.72
CA ASP A 73 21.98 -11.00 -23.26
C ASP A 73 20.68 -10.61 -22.55
N THR A 74 20.75 -10.24 -21.27
CA THR A 74 19.55 -9.92 -20.47
C THR A 74 18.82 -8.71 -21.02
N ALA A 75 19.57 -7.74 -21.57
CA ALA A 75 18.98 -6.51 -22.07
C ALA A 75 18.11 -6.70 -23.33
N SER A 76 18.56 -7.50 -24.31
CA SER A 76 17.84 -7.77 -25.56
C SER A 76 17.02 -9.06 -25.55
N GLY A 77 17.33 -10.00 -24.66
CA GLY A 77 16.76 -11.36 -24.66
C GLY A 77 17.24 -12.23 -25.82
N HIS A 78 18.34 -11.86 -26.47
CA HIS A 78 18.91 -12.57 -27.61
C HIS A 78 20.11 -13.44 -27.20
N ASN A 79 20.35 -14.51 -27.96
CA ASN A 79 21.53 -15.37 -27.75
C ASN A 79 22.82 -14.60 -28.07
N VAL A 80 23.91 -15.01 -27.43
CA VAL A 80 25.23 -14.43 -27.63
C VAL A 80 26.08 -15.34 -28.52
N PHE A 81 26.55 -14.81 -29.65
CA PHE A 81 27.31 -15.55 -30.65
C PHE A 81 28.79 -15.16 -30.68
N LEU A 82 29.66 -16.16 -30.64
CA LEU A 82 31.11 -16.02 -30.61
C LEU A 82 31.71 -15.82 -32.00
N ARG A 83 32.76 -15.02 -32.05
CA ARG A 83 33.54 -14.74 -33.26
C ARG A 83 34.91 -14.18 -32.91
N THR A 84 35.81 -14.22 -33.88
CA THR A 84 37.17 -13.67 -33.73
C THR A 84 37.29 -12.37 -34.51
N GLU A 85 37.34 -11.24 -33.82
CA GLU A 85 37.51 -9.90 -34.40
C GLU A 85 38.91 -9.38 -34.06
N ALA A 86 39.78 -9.24 -35.07
CA ALA A 86 41.14 -8.72 -34.92
C ALA A 86 41.99 -9.40 -33.83
N GLY A 87 41.77 -10.71 -33.59
CA GLY A 87 42.51 -11.50 -32.59
C GLY A 87 41.90 -11.48 -31.17
N VAL A 88 40.75 -10.83 -31.00
CA VAL A 88 39.93 -10.84 -29.79
C VAL A 88 38.71 -11.72 -30.06
N VAL A 89 38.35 -12.58 -29.11
CA VAL A 89 37.07 -13.29 -29.17
C VAL A 89 36.01 -12.36 -28.59
N VAL A 90 34.95 -12.10 -29.35
CA VAL A 90 33.83 -11.28 -28.90
C VAL A 90 32.55 -12.11 -28.89
N GLY A 91 31.78 -11.99 -27.83
CA GLY A 91 30.40 -12.44 -27.78
C GLY A 91 29.49 -11.28 -28.15
N ARG A 92 28.73 -11.41 -29.24
CA ARG A 92 27.74 -10.39 -29.66
C ARG A 92 26.33 -10.94 -29.57
N GLU A 93 25.40 -10.15 -29.07
CA GLU A 93 23.98 -10.51 -29.04
C GLU A 93 23.39 -10.53 -30.45
N GLY A 94 22.40 -11.39 -30.68
CA GLY A 94 21.61 -11.36 -31.90
C GLY A 94 20.59 -12.50 -31.95
N THR A 95 19.57 -12.35 -32.79
CA THR A 95 18.55 -13.40 -32.97
C THR A 95 19.09 -14.66 -33.66
N ASP A 96 20.16 -14.50 -34.44
CA ASP A 96 20.98 -15.56 -34.99
C ASP A 96 22.42 -15.08 -35.22
N ALA A 97 23.30 -15.98 -35.67
CA ALA A 97 24.70 -15.69 -35.93
C ALA A 97 24.95 -14.57 -36.97
N THR A 98 24.04 -14.40 -37.93
CA THR A 98 24.14 -13.37 -38.99
C THR A 98 23.76 -12.00 -38.44
N ASP A 99 22.68 -11.94 -37.68
CA ASP A 99 22.20 -10.73 -37.00
C ASP A 99 23.25 -10.21 -36.00
N ALA A 100 23.85 -11.13 -35.24
CA ALA A 100 24.89 -10.80 -34.29
C ALA A 100 26.14 -10.14 -34.92
N ILE A 101 26.32 -10.15 -36.25
CA ILE A 101 27.37 -9.37 -36.97
C ILE A 101 27.39 -7.90 -36.57
N THR A 102 26.22 -7.33 -36.36
CA THR A 102 26.06 -5.92 -36.00
C THR A 102 25.49 -5.71 -34.61
N GLY A 103 25.21 -6.79 -33.87
CA GLY A 103 24.70 -6.73 -32.51
C GLY A 103 25.72 -6.18 -31.52
N ASP A 104 25.23 -5.77 -30.37
CA ASP A 104 26.05 -5.21 -29.31
C ASP A 104 27.01 -6.27 -28.73
N ILE A 105 28.16 -5.82 -28.23
CA ILE A 105 29.14 -6.70 -27.57
C ILE A 105 28.64 -6.95 -26.15
N VAL A 106 28.52 -8.23 -25.78
CA VAL A 106 28.18 -8.67 -24.42
C VAL A 106 29.45 -8.89 -23.61
N PHE A 107 30.47 -9.51 -24.20
CA PHE A 107 31.78 -9.68 -23.57
C PHE A 107 32.90 -9.80 -24.58
N THR A 108 34.13 -9.59 -24.14
CA THR A 108 35.34 -9.82 -24.92
C THR A 108 36.37 -10.66 -24.16
N VAL A 109 37.14 -11.45 -24.91
CA VAL A 109 38.27 -12.23 -24.41
C VAL A 109 39.48 -11.89 -25.25
N SER A 110 40.50 -11.30 -24.62
CA SER A 110 41.73 -10.88 -25.28
C SER A 110 42.95 -11.54 -24.65
N VAL A 111 44.05 -11.66 -25.41
CA VAL A 111 45.32 -12.19 -24.91
C VAL A 111 46.45 -11.24 -25.24
N SER A 112 47.29 -10.96 -24.26
CA SER A 112 48.50 -10.16 -24.43
C SER A 112 49.65 -10.98 -25.04
N ALA A 113 50.68 -10.30 -25.53
CA ALA A 113 51.92 -10.96 -25.99
C ALA A 113 52.60 -11.81 -24.90
N ALA A 114 52.31 -11.55 -23.62
CA ALA A 114 52.83 -12.32 -22.50
C ALA A 114 52.00 -13.56 -22.14
N GLY A 115 50.89 -13.84 -22.86
CA GLY A 115 50.00 -14.96 -22.55
C GLY A 115 49.00 -14.70 -21.42
N VAL A 116 48.90 -13.44 -20.97
CA VAL A 116 47.85 -13.01 -20.03
C VAL A 116 46.55 -12.82 -20.79
N VAL A 117 45.53 -13.58 -20.43
CA VAL A 117 44.16 -13.47 -20.94
C VAL A 117 43.36 -12.51 -20.07
N THR A 118 42.51 -11.71 -20.70
CA THR A 118 41.57 -10.80 -20.04
C THR A 118 40.15 -11.11 -20.50
N LEU A 119 39.24 -11.30 -19.55
CA LEU A 119 37.79 -11.37 -19.74
C LEU A 119 37.20 -10.02 -19.33
N ASP A 120 36.40 -9.44 -20.20
CA ASP A 120 35.75 -8.14 -20.04
C ASP A 120 34.27 -8.32 -20.39
N GLN A 121 33.39 -8.27 -19.39
CA GLN A 121 31.95 -8.31 -19.57
C GLN A 121 31.42 -6.89 -19.68
N GLN A 122 30.66 -6.63 -20.73
CA GLN A 122 30.15 -5.29 -21.04
C GLN A 122 28.63 -5.19 -20.84
N ARG A 123 27.93 -6.33 -20.77
CA ARG A 123 26.48 -6.43 -20.60
C ARG A 123 26.14 -7.65 -19.77
N ALA A 124 25.05 -7.53 -19.02
CA ALA A 124 24.45 -8.59 -18.22
C ALA A 124 24.03 -9.79 -19.07
N VAL A 125 24.20 -11.00 -18.52
CA VAL A 125 23.72 -12.24 -19.12
C VAL A 125 22.69 -12.91 -18.22
N VAL A 126 21.75 -13.65 -18.81
CA VAL A 126 20.71 -14.36 -18.05
C VAL A 126 21.35 -15.52 -17.28
N HIS A 127 21.05 -15.63 -15.99
CA HIS A 127 21.42 -16.76 -15.15
C HIS A 127 20.28 -17.78 -15.02
N ASP A 128 20.59 -18.97 -14.50
CA ASP A 128 19.66 -20.11 -14.53
C ASP A 128 19.10 -20.53 -13.16
N ASP A 129 19.54 -19.91 -12.06
CA ASP A 129 19.07 -20.20 -10.70
C ASP A 129 18.46 -18.98 -10.01
N VAL A 130 17.18 -18.75 -10.30
CA VAL A 130 16.34 -17.70 -9.68
C VAL A 130 16.23 -17.71 -8.14
N THR A 131 16.89 -18.67 -7.48
CA THR A 131 16.96 -18.77 -6.02
C THR A 131 18.33 -18.44 -5.42
N ASP A 132 19.36 -18.28 -6.25
CA ASP A 132 20.72 -17.89 -5.86
C ASP A 132 21.19 -16.67 -6.67
N HIS A 133 20.54 -15.53 -6.43
CA HIS A 133 20.66 -14.26 -7.16
C HIS A 133 22.04 -13.57 -7.21
N ASP A 134 23.11 -14.24 -6.82
CA ASP A 134 24.49 -13.74 -6.92
C ASP A 134 25.34 -14.73 -7.72
N GLU A 135 24.84 -15.96 -7.90
CA GLU A 135 25.48 -17.12 -8.52
C GLU A 135 26.98 -17.29 -8.23
N SER A 136 27.51 -16.76 -7.11
CA SER A 136 28.95 -16.80 -6.81
C SER A 136 29.51 -18.21 -6.62
N THR A 137 28.62 -19.22 -6.49
CA THR A 137 28.99 -20.64 -6.45
C THR A 137 28.57 -21.44 -7.67
N SER A 138 27.73 -20.86 -8.54
CA SER A 138 27.19 -21.46 -9.78
C SER A 138 27.15 -20.46 -10.94
N PRO A 139 28.26 -19.76 -11.25
CA PRO A 139 28.25 -18.72 -12.28
C PRO A 139 27.93 -19.30 -13.65
N ALA A 140 27.34 -18.47 -14.52
CA ALA A 140 27.21 -18.79 -15.93
C ALA A 140 28.61 -19.01 -16.55
N THR A 141 28.73 -20.02 -17.41
CA THR A 141 30.01 -20.40 -18.05
C THR A 141 29.82 -20.77 -19.51
N LEU A 142 30.92 -20.72 -20.28
CA LEU A 142 30.93 -21.25 -21.64
C LEU A 142 31.23 -22.75 -21.65
N ALA A 143 30.63 -23.46 -22.60
CA ALA A 143 30.96 -24.86 -22.80
C ALA A 143 32.41 -25.05 -23.28
N ALA A 144 32.95 -26.24 -23.01
CA ALA A 144 34.29 -26.59 -23.45
C ALA A 144 34.43 -26.53 -24.98
N GLY A 145 35.50 -25.89 -25.45
CA GLY A 145 35.85 -25.77 -26.87
C GLY A 145 35.33 -24.50 -27.56
N MET A 146 34.59 -23.65 -26.84
CA MET A 146 34.03 -22.41 -27.37
C MET A 146 35.07 -21.30 -27.54
N VAL A 147 36.07 -21.24 -26.67
CA VAL A 147 37.19 -20.30 -26.74
C VAL A 147 38.51 -21.07 -26.66
N ILE A 148 39.33 -20.95 -27.70
CA ILE A 148 40.58 -21.68 -27.85
C ILE A 148 41.76 -20.71 -27.80
N LEU A 149 42.66 -20.94 -26.85
CA LEU A 149 43.97 -20.29 -26.77
C LEU A 149 45.02 -21.19 -27.43
N THR A 150 45.73 -20.67 -28.43
CA THR A 150 46.82 -21.38 -29.11
C THR A 150 48.15 -20.77 -28.72
N GLY A 151 49.03 -21.57 -28.11
CA GLY A 151 50.42 -21.21 -27.86
C GLY A 151 51.33 -21.78 -28.95
N THR A 152 52.18 -20.94 -29.54
CA THR A 152 53.12 -21.32 -30.59
C THR A 152 54.55 -21.06 -30.12
N ALA A 153 55.40 -22.08 -30.20
CA ALA A 153 56.83 -21.97 -29.99
C ALA A 153 57.57 -21.81 -31.31
N THR A 154 58.63 -21.00 -31.31
CA THR A 154 59.53 -20.79 -32.45
C THR A 154 60.98 -20.95 -32.01
N ASP A 155 61.76 -21.77 -32.70
CA ASP A 155 63.17 -22.01 -32.40
C ASP A 155 64.12 -21.08 -33.18
N GLY A 156 65.42 -21.37 -33.11
CA GLY A 156 66.51 -20.47 -33.49
C GLY A 156 66.59 -20.15 -34.99
N ASP A 157 66.13 -21.03 -35.86
CA ASP A 157 66.15 -20.85 -37.32
C ASP A 157 64.76 -20.68 -37.96
N GLY A 158 63.71 -20.84 -37.16
CA GLY A 158 62.36 -20.35 -37.46
C GLY A 158 61.31 -21.44 -37.61
N ASP A 159 61.61 -22.68 -37.25
CA ASP A 159 60.62 -23.74 -37.17
C ASP A 159 59.61 -23.46 -36.05
N THR A 160 58.37 -23.93 -36.23
CA THR A 160 57.27 -23.63 -35.30
C THR A 160 56.46 -24.86 -34.93
N ALA A 161 56.02 -24.92 -33.68
CA ALA A 161 55.06 -25.90 -33.20
C ALA A 161 54.02 -25.22 -32.31
N SER A 162 52.78 -25.71 -32.34
CA SER A 162 51.67 -25.11 -31.59
C SER A 162 50.90 -26.15 -30.80
N ALA A 163 50.31 -25.72 -29.69
CA ALA A 163 49.31 -26.49 -28.96
C ALA A 163 48.07 -25.63 -28.72
N ALA A 164 46.90 -26.26 -28.73
CA ALA A 164 45.62 -25.62 -28.46
C ALA A 164 45.14 -25.96 -27.06
N LEU A 165 44.59 -24.97 -26.37
CA LEU A 165 44.05 -25.07 -25.04
C LEU A 165 42.64 -24.49 -25.01
N ASN A 166 41.66 -25.28 -24.56
CA ASN A 166 40.33 -24.76 -24.31
C ASN A 166 40.33 -23.95 -23.02
N ILE A 167 39.78 -22.74 -23.08
CA ILE A 167 39.62 -21.86 -21.93
C ILE A 167 38.17 -21.41 -21.71
N GLY A 168 37.21 -21.85 -22.55
CA GLY A 168 35.81 -21.45 -22.43
C GLY A 168 35.20 -21.81 -21.06
N ASP A 169 35.48 -23.02 -20.58
CA ASP A 169 35.06 -23.53 -19.25
C ASP A 169 35.82 -22.89 -18.07
N ARG A 170 36.56 -21.81 -18.33
CA ARG A 170 37.31 -21.03 -17.34
C ARG A 170 36.88 -19.57 -17.30
N LEU A 171 35.86 -19.21 -18.08
CA LEU A 171 35.28 -17.88 -18.12
C LEU A 171 33.95 -17.98 -17.36
N ASN A 172 33.91 -17.33 -16.21
CA ASN A 172 32.78 -17.31 -15.30
C ASN A 172 32.18 -15.90 -15.30
N PHE A 173 30.86 -15.85 -15.36
CA PHE A 173 30.06 -14.64 -15.22
C PHE A 173 29.21 -14.84 -13.96
N GLU A 174 29.51 -14.11 -12.89
CA GLU A 174 28.68 -14.06 -11.67
C GLU A 174 27.58 -13.03 -11.87
N ASP A 175 26.42 -13.30 -11.26
CA ASP A 175 25.27 -12.43 -11.38
C ASP A 175 25.34 -11.24 -10.41
N ASP A 176 24.57 -10.20 -10.70
CA ASP A 176 24.24 -9.13 -9.77
C ASP A 176 22.73 -9.08 -9.65
N GLY A 177 22.17 -10.01 -8.88
CA GLY A 177 20.73 -10.08 -8.72
C GLY A 177 20.18 -9.09 -7.72
N PRO A 178 18.88 -9.18 -7.41
CA PRO A 178 18.19 -8.12 -6.75
C PRO A 178 18.49 -8.09 -5.25
N SER A 179 18.35 -6.92 -4.66
CA SER A 179 18.30 -6.77 -3.20
C SER A 179 17.10 -5.94 -2.80
N LEU A 180 16.52 -6.25 -1.65
CA LEU A 180 15.37 -5.56 -1.11
C LEU A 180 15.44 -5.54 0.42
N ALA A 181 15.17 -4.39 1.01
CA ALA A 181 14.93 -4.23 2.43
C ALA A 181 13.79 -3.23 2.63
N VAL A 182 12.83 -3.56 3.48
CA VAL A 182 11.67 -2.72 3.80
C VAL A 182 11.57 -2.59 5.32
N GLY A 183 11.55 -1.35 5.82
CA GLY A 183 11.38 -1.09 7.24
C GLY A 183 9.92 -1.21 7.68
N ASN A 184 9.69 -1.48 8.97
CA ASN A 184 8.35 -1.43 9.53
C ASN A 184 7.88 0.02 9.72
N LEU A 185 6.56 0.17 9.77
CA LEU A 185 5.89 1.42 10.10
C LEU A 185 5.16 1.24 11.42
N VAL A 186 5.40 2.14 12.37
CA VAL A 186 4.67 2.21 13.63
C VAL A 186 4.02 3.58 13.71
N GLY A 187 2.70 3.66 13.76
CA GLY A 187 2.00 4.93 13.65
C GLY A 187 0.67 5.00 14.39
N THR A 188 0.05 6.17 14.36
CA THR A 188 -1.16 6.49 15.15
C THR A 188 -2.47 6.11 14.46
N GLY A 189 -2.43 5.58 13.22
CA GLY A 189 -3.65 5.23 12.48
C GLY A 189 -4.48 6.43 12.04
N THR A 190 -3.84 7.60 11.91
CA THR A 190 -4.44 8.83 11.39
C THR A 190 -4.73 8.75 9.88
N VAL A 191 -5.60 9.62 9.37
CA VAL A 191 -5.88 9.77 7.93
C VAL A 191 -4.78 10.53 7.19
N LEU A 192 -3.75 11.00 7.90
CA LEU A 192 -2.55 11.52 7.27
C LEU A 192 -1.72 10.36 6.71
N PRO A 193 -1.03 10.54 5.58
CA PRO A 193 -0.08 9.55 5.07
C PRO A 193 0.98 9.23 6.12
N GLN A 194 1.08 7.96 6.47
CA GLN A 194 2.10 7.45 7.39
C GLN A 194 3.27 6.95 6.57
N ILE A 195 4.50 7.33 6.93
CA ILE A 195 5.68 7.11 6.10
C ILE A 195 6.57 6.01 6.69
N GLY A 196 7.00 5.09 5.83
CA GLY A 196 8.07 4.14 6.09
C GLY A 196 9.18 4.23 5.05
N TYR A 197 10.17 3.34 5.14
CA TYR A 197 11.36 3.36 4.31
C TYR A 197 11.56 2.02 3.61
N TRP A 198 12.10 2.06 2.40
CA TRP A 198 12.51 0.87 1.67
C TRP A 198 13.75 1.17 0.83
N THR A 199 14.54 0.14 0.58
CA THR A 199 15.68 0.20 -0.33
C THR A 199 15.64 -1.03 -1.21
N GLY A 200 15.84 -0.85 -2.52
CA GLY A 200 15.94 -1.97 -3.44
C GLY A 200 16.91 -1.68 -4.58
N SER A 201 17.52 -2.74 -5.10
CA SER A 201 18.34 -2.74 -6.31
C SER A 201 17.88 -3.88 -7.20
N PHE A 202 17.74 -3.63 -8.49
CA PHE A 202 17.44 -4.64 -9.52
C PHE A 202 18.72 -5.15 -10.19
N GLY A 203 19.86 -5.07 -9.52
CA GLY A 203 21.11 -5.43 -10.19
C GLY A 203 21.53 -4.55 -11.37
N ALA A 204 22.46 -5.10 -12.15
CA ALA A 204 23.01 -4.48 -13.35
C ALA A 204 22.11 -4.63 -14.58
N ASP A 205 21.25 -5.64 -14.60
CA ASP A 205 20.35 -5.98 -15.70
C ASP A 205 19.03 -5.17 -15.67
N GLY A 206 18.66 -4.67 -14.48
CA GLY A 206 17.58 -3.73 -14.24
C GLY A 206 16.21 -4.40 -14.02
N ALA A 207 15.17 -3.58 -13.83
CA ALA A 207 13.85 -4.10 -13.48
C ALA A 207 13.18 -4.93 -14.60
N SER A 208 12.53 -6.04 -14.22
CA SER A 208 11.53 -6.67 -15.09
C SER A 208 10.27 -5.80 -15.24
N ALA A 209 9.35 -6.28 -16.07
CA ALA A 209 7.99 -5.78 -16.11
C ALA A 209 7.20 -6.00 -14.80
N ALA A 210 7.60 -6.95 -13.94
CA ALA A 210 6.97 -7.15 -12.63
C ALA A 210 7.47 -6.13 -11.60
N GLY A 211 8.77 -5.79 -11.62
CA GLY A 211 9.32 -4.75 -10.77
C GLY A 211 9.19 -5.07 -9.27
N LEU A 212 8.65 -4.13 -8.50
CA LEU A 212 8.32 -4.31 -7.08
C LEU A 212 6.84 -4.70 -6.95
N ASP A 213 6.57 -5.88 -6.40
CA ASP A 213 5.24 -6.30 -5.97
C ASP A 213 5.15 -6.27 -4.44
N ILE A 214 4.00 -5.83 -3.91
CA ILE A 214 3.72 -5.83 -2.48
C ILE A 214 2.37 -6.52 -2.27
N SER A 215 2.37 -7.50 -1.38
CA SER A 215 1.20 -8.26 -1.00
C SER A 215 0.90 -8.08 0.49
N LEU A 216 -0.38 -7.87 0.83
CA LEU A 216 -0.84 -7.93 2.22
C LEU A 216 -1.05 -9.40 2.59
N THR A 217 -0.37 -9.85 3.63
CA THR A 217 -0.33 -11.24 4.10
C THR A 217 -1.09 -11.45 5.42
N GLY A 218 -1.33 -10.38 6.18
CA GLY A 218 -2.03 -10.44 7.46
C GLY A 218 -2.74 -9.14 7.82
N PHE A 219 -3.90 -9.26 8.48
CA PHE A 219 -4.62 -8.14 9.07
C PHE A 219 -5.22 -8.57 10.41
N THR A 220 -4.70 -8.00 11.49
CA THR A 220 -5.09 -8.36 12.86
C THR A 220 -5.50 -7.12 13.65
N LEU A 221 -6.65 -7.22 14.30
CA LEU A 221 -7.12 -6.27 15.30
C LEU A 221 -6.69 -6.78 16.69
N VAL A 222 -6.09 -5.90 17.49
CA VAL A 222 -5.74 -6.15 18.89
C VAL A 222 -6.68 -5.33 19.75
N ARG A 223 -7.30 -5.97 20.74
CA ARG A 223 -8.26 -5.33 21.65
C ARG A 223 -7.57 -4.82 22.92
N PRO A 224 -8.22 -3.93 23.70
CA PRO A 224 -7.69 -3.44 24.97
C PRO A 224 -7.42 -4.54 26.02
N ASP A 225 -8.10 -5.70 25.92
CA ASP A 225 -7.85 -6.87 26.75
C ASP A 225 -6.74 -7.79 26.21
N SER A 226 -6.01 -7.32 25.19
CA SER A 226 -4.98 -8.05 24.44
C SER A 226 -5.48 -9.26 23.65
N SER A 227 -6.79 -9.48 23.55
CA SER A 227 -7.32 -10.47 22.62
C SER A 227 -7.19 -9.97 21.19
N THR A 228 -7.08 -10.90 20.24
CA THR A 228 -6.94 -10.56 18.82
C THR A 228 -8.12 -11.08 18.00
N THR A 229 -8.37 -10.43 16.87
CA THR A 229 -9.32 -10.91 15.85
C THR A 229 -8.77 -10.61 14.48
N THR A 230 -8.84 -11.59 13.59
CA THR A 230 -8.37 -11.46 12.21
C THR A 230 -9.47 -10.82 11.37
N GLY A 231 -9.14 -9.74 10.67
CA GLY A 231 -10.02 -9.15 9.68
C GLY A 231 -9.84 -9.80 8.31
N THR A 232 -10.62 -9.35 7.34
CA THR A 232 -10.48 -9.72 5.93
C THR A 232 -10.02 -8.52 5.13
N TYR A 233 -9.32 -8.75 4.02
CA TYR A 233 -8.80 -7.65 3.22
C TYR A 233 -8.85 -7.94 1.72
N THR A 234 -8.85 -6.87 0.94
CA THR A 234 -8.42 -6.85 -0.46
C THR A 234 -7.18 -5.98 -0.55
N PHE A 235 -6.22 -6.36 -1.38
CA PHE A 235 -5.04 -5.55 -1.65
C PHE A 235 -4.45 -5.98 -2.99
N GLY A 236 -4.04 -5.02 -3.81
CA GLY A 236 -3.38 -5.31 -5.07
C GLY A 236 -2.85 -4.06 -5.74
N GLU A 237 -1.99 -4.29 -6.73
CA GLU A 237 -1.40 -3.25 -7.53
C GLU A 237 -2.45 -2.49 -8.36
N LEU A 238 -2.33 -1.17 -8.39
CA LEU A 238 -3.22 -0.27 -9.11
C LEU A 238 -2.77 -0.09 -10.57
N PRO A 239 -3.68 0.23 -11.49
CA PRO A 239 -3.33 0.51 -12.87
C PRO A 239 -2.31 1.66 -12.98
N LEU A 240 -1.40 1.55 -13.95
CA LEU A 240 -0.30 2.51 -14.15
C LEU A 240 0.75 2.49 -13.03
N SER A 241 0.85 1.41 -12.27
CA SER A 241 2.02 1.12 -11.43
C SER A 241 3.10 0.38 -12.25
N PRO A 242 4.40 0.72 -12.10
CA PRO A 242 4.88 1.98 -11.54
C PRO A 242 4.45 3.18 -12.40
N ASP A 243 4.21 4.32 -11.75
CA ASP A 243 3.70 5.51 -12.42
C ASP A 243 4.79 6.27 -13.21
N GLY A 244 4.41 7.39 -13.84
CA GLY A 244 5.36 8.21 -14.61
C GLY A 244 6.50 8.82 -13.79
N THR A 245 6.43 8.75 -12.46
CA THR A 245 7.49 9.17 -11.52
C THR A 245 8.32 7.99 -11.00
N GLY A 246 7.93 6.75 -11.34
CA GLY A 246 8.56 5.51 -10.86
C GLY A 246 8.00 5.02 -9.53
N ALA A 247 6.86 5.54 -9.06
CA ALA A 247 6.24 5.10 -7.82
C ALA A 247 5.33 3.89 -8.05
N TYR A 248 5.45 2.85 -7.21
CA TYR A 248 4.57 1.69 -7.24
C TYR A 248 3.33 1.95 -6.40
N LEU A 249 2.15 1.67 -6.96
CA LEU A 249 0.86 2.08 -6.41
C LEU A 249 0.02 0.85 -6.07
N PHE A 250 -0.42 0.75 -4.82
CA PHE A 250 -1.26 -0.34 -4.33
C PHE A 250 -2.49 0.22 -3.63
N GLY A 251 -3.60 -0.53 -3.70
CA GLY A 251 -4.86 -0.14 -3.07
C GLY A 251 -5.60 -1.35 -2.51
N GLY A 252 -6.34 -1.11 -1.44
CA GLY A 252 -7.04 -2.17 -0.74
C GLY A 252 -8.15 -1.70 0.18
N THR A 253 -8.87 -2.66 0.73
CA THR A 253 -9.92 -2.45 1.71
C THR A 253 -9.70 -3.42 2.87
N LEU A 254 -9.66 -2.91 4.09
CA LEU A 254 -9.64 -3.68 5.33
C LEU A 254 -11.05 -3.81 5.88
N THR A 255 -11.52 -5.01 6.19
CA THR A 255 -12.85 -5.25 6.76
C THR A 255 -12.76 -6.02 8.07
N GLY A 256 -13.25 -5.43 9.16
CA GLY A 256 -13.04 -5.96 10.50
C GLY A 256 -14.10 -5.53 11.53
N ASP A 257 -14.03 -6.15 12.70
CA ASP A 257 -14.83 -5.85 13.90
C ASP A 257 -14.19 -4.68 14.65
N PHE A 258 -14.32 -3.47 14.13
CA PHE A 258 -13.68 -2.27 14.70
C PHE A 258 -14.37 -1.78 15.98
N ASP A 259 -15.64 -2.09 16.24
CA ASP A 259 -16.35 -1.72 17.48
C ASP A 259 -16.34 -2.80 18.56
N ASN A 260 -15.64 -3.92 18.35
CA ASN A 260 -15.57 -5.03 19.28
C ASN A 260 -16.98 -5.52 19.71
N ASN A 261 -17.91 -5.57 18.77
CA ASN A 261 -19.27 -6.03 19.03
C ASN A 261 -19.65 -7.15 18.06
N PRO A 262 -19.70 -8.41 18.50
CA PRO A 262 -20.04 -9.52 17.62
C PRO A 262 -21.49 -9.48 17.08
N GLY A 263 -22.32 -8.56 17.58
CA GLY A 263 -23.69 -8.32 17.10
C GLY A 263 -23.80 -7.29 15.97
N THR A 264 -22.75 -6.51 15.70
CA THR A 264 -22.69 -5.57 14.57
C THR A 264 -21.98 -6.21 13.38
N ALA A 265 -22.29 -5.71 12.18
CA ALA A 265 -21.59 -6.16 10.99
C ALA A 265 -20.22 -5.50 10.91
N ASN A 266 -19.21 -6.25 10.48
CA ASN A 266 -17.89 -5.70 10.21
C ASN A 266 -17.97 -4.54 9.22
N THR A 267 -17.18 -3.51 9.47
CA THR A 267 -17.09 -2.32 8.63
C THR A 267 -15.79 -2.34 7.83
N SER A 268 -15.75 -1.54 6.76
CA SER A 268 -14.66 -1.52 5.80
C SER A 268 -13.95 -0.16 5.79
N VAL A 269 -12.62 -0.18 5.66
CA VAL A 269 -11.75 0.99 5.55
C VAL A 269 -10.89 0.84 4.31
N ASP A 270 -10.97 1.81 3.40
CA ASP A 270 -10.12 1.85 2.22
C ASP A 270 -8.76 2.47 2.55
N PHE A 271 -7.71 1.93 1.96
CA PHE A 271 -6.35 2.40 2.12
C PHE A 271 -5.53 2.26 0.83
N THR A 272 -4.47 3.04 0.73
CA THR A 272 -3.48 2.92 -0.34
C THR A 272 -2.08 2.79 0.23
N LEU A 273 -1.22 2.11 -0.49
CA LEU A 273 0.21 2.06 -0.20
C LEU A 273 0.95 2.51 -1.46
N THR A 274 1.80 3.53 -1.32
CA THR A 274 2.62 4.04 -2.42
C THR A 274 4.10 3.88 -2.06
N ALA A 275 4.84 3.07 -2.82
CA ALA A 275 6.29 2.98 -2.69
C ALA A 275 6.96 3.95 -3.67
N TYR A 276 7.59 4.99 -3.14
CA TYR A 276 8.22 6.05 -3.94
C TYR A 276 9.66 5.69 -4.32
N ALA A 277 10.08 6.13 -5.49
CA ALA A 277 11.45 5.95 -5.99
C ALA A 277 12.56 6.63 -5.15
N ASN A 278 12.19 7.45 -4.15
CA ASN A 278 13.14 8.07 -3.22
C ASN A 278 13.50 7.16 -2.01
N GLY A 279 12.99 5.93 -1.95
CA GLY A 279 13.20 4.99 -0.84
C GLY A 279 12.28 5.19 0.36
N THR A 280 11.15 5.89 0.17
CA THR A 280 10.07 5.96 1.18
C THR A 280 8.82 5.25 0.65
N TYR A 281 7.98 4.76 1.55
CA TYR A 281 6.62 4.37 1.20
C TYR A 281 5.62 5.08 2.09
N ALA A 282 4.45 5.42 1.56
CA ALA A 282 3.35 6.01 2.31
C ALA A 282 2.18 5.03 2.39
N LEU A 283 1.69 4.80 3.61
CA LEU A 283 0.43 4.15 3.89
C LEU A 283 -0.62 5.23 4.20
N ASP A 284 -1.58 5.40 3.29
CA ASP A 284 -2.61 6.43 3.38
C ASP A 284 -3.97 5.77 3.64
N LEU A 285 -4.58 6.12 4.78
CA LEU A 285 -5.92 5.70 5.13
C LEU A 285 -6.91 6.69 4.54
N VAL A 286 -7.71 6.24 3.57
CA VAL A 286 -8.74 7.09 2.93
C VAL A 286 -9.77 7.59 3.95
N GLN A 287 -10.00 6.77 4.99
CA GLN A 287 -10.87 7.08 6.11
C GLN A 287 -10.27 6.51 7.40
N GLY A 288 -10.53 7.19 8.52
CA GLY A 288 -10.13 6.68 9.84
C GLY A 288 -10.88 5.41 10.21
N PHE A 289 -10.29 4.59 11.05
CA PHE A 289 -10.94 3.37 11.50
C PHE A 289 -12.12 3.70 12.41
N SER A 290 -13.29 3.23 12.01
CA SER A 290 -14.54 3.47 12.71
C SER A 290 -15.53 2.36 12.36
N SER A 291 -16.47 2.10 13.26
CA SER A 291 -17.62 1.25 13.00
C SER A 291 -18.89 2.08 12.91
N THR A 292 -19.98 1.47 12.47
CA THR A 292 -21.29 2.10 12.49
C THR A 292 -22.30 1.21 13.18
N VAL A 293 -23.10 1.80 14.07
CA VAL A 293 -24.27 1.15 14.65
C VAL A 293 -25.49 1.72 13.97
N THR A 294 -26.23 0.87 13.26
CA THR A 294 -27.50 1.25 12.63
C THR A 294 -28.67 0.74 13.44
N THR A 295 -29.51 1.66 13.92
CA THR A 295 -30.77 1.35 14.60
C THR A 295 -31.95 1.66 13.67
N SER A 296 -32.93 0.76 13.60
CA SER A 296 -34.08 0.88 12.70
C SER A 296 -35.40 1.02 13.45
N THR A 297 -36.24 1.99 13.06
CA THR A 297 -37.61 2.13 13.60
C THR A 297 -38.47 0.88 13.34
N ALA A 298 -38.17 0.08 12.33
CA ALA A 298 -38.90 -1.15 12.05
C ALA A 298 -38.71 -2.23 13.13
N SER A 299 -37.64 -2.12 13.92
CA SER A 299 -37.37 -3.00 15.07
C SER A 299 -37.96 -2.46 16.38
N GLY A 300 -38.66 -1.32 16.34
CA GLY A 300 -39.21 -0.65 17.50
C GLY A 300 -40.68 -0.96 17.79
N GLY A 301 -41.14 -0.51 18.95
CA GLY A 301 -42.56 -0.52 19.30
C GLY A 301 -42.93 0.60 20.25
N LEU A 302 -44.18 1.08 20.15
CA LEU A 302 -44.69 2.17 20.97
C LEU A 302 -44.97 1.72 22.42
N GLY A 303 -44.79 2.65 23.35
CA GLY A 303 -45.20 2.49 24.74
C GLY A 303 -46.73 2.47 24.92
N ALA A 304 -47.19 2.24 26.15
CA ALA A 304 -48.61 2.37 26.49
C ALA A 304 -48.99 3.87 26.58
N GLY A 305 -49.90 4.35 25.74
CA GLY A 305 -50.25 5.78 25.70
C GLY A 305 -51.40 6.15 24.76
N GLY A 306 -51.64 5.38 23.70
CA GLY A 306 -52.67 5.71 22.70
C GLY A 306 -52.15 6.72 21.67
N PRO A 307 -52.88 7.00 20.58
CA PRO A 307 -52.42 7.93 19.56
C PRO A 307 -52.51 9.38 20.07
N ASP A 308 -51.37 9.92 20.52
CA ASP A 308 -51.18 11.32 20.89
C ASP A 308 -50.30 12.06 19.84
N PRO A 309 -50.31 13.40 19.81
CA PRO A 309 -49.40 14.23 18.99
C PRO A 309 -47.92 13.99 19.20
N VAL A 310 -47.51 13.47 20.36
CA VAL A 310 -46.13 13.08 20.67
C VAL A 310 -46.13 11.59 21.02
N GLN A 311 -45.16 10.84 20.51
CA GLN A 311 -45.03 9.40 20.68
C GLN A 311 -43.57 9.00 20.88
N THR A 312 -43.30 8.12 21.83
CA THR A 312 -41.98 7.50 21.99
C THR A 312 -41.96 6.10 21.40
N LEU A 313 -41.06 5.87 20.44
CA LEU A 313 -40.73 4.55 19.93
C LEU A 313 -39.53 3.98 20.66
N TYR A 314 -39.67 2.77 21.21
CA TYR A 314 -38.61 2.08 21.94
C TYR A 314 -37.96 1.01 21.06
N ILE A 315 -36.62 0.99 20.99
CA ILE A 315 -35.87 0.04 20.17
C ILE A 315 -34.80 -0.64 21.06
N PRO A 316 -34.88 -1.97 21.29
CA PRO A 316 -36.02 -2.85 21.03
C PRO A 316 -37.24 -2.53 21.92
N PRO A 317 -38.46 -2.98 21.57
CA PRO A 317 -39.67 -2.69 22.34
C PRO A 317 -39.70 -3.37 23.73
N PRO A 318 -40.40 -2.78 24.71
CA PRO A 318 -40.67 -3.40 26.00
C PRO A 318 -41.30 -4.80 25.86
N PRO A 319 -40.95 -5.79 26.71
CA PRO A 319 -40.29 -5.64 28.00
C PRO A 319 -38.75 -5.65 27.96
N ALA A 320 -38.13 -5.71 26.77
CA ALA A 320 -36.68 -5.54 26.66
C ALA A 320 -36.27 -4.13 27.15
N THR A 321 -35.06 -4.00 27.68
CA THR A 321 -34.52 -2.66 27.97
C THR A 321 -34.18 -2.01 26.63
N PRO A 322 -34.78 -0.85 26.29
CA PRO A 322 -34.49 -0.15 25.04
C PRO A 322 -33.02 0.32 25.06
N THR A 323 -32.32 0.10 23.95
CA THR A 323 -30.98 0.64 23.70
C THR A 323 -31.04 2.01 23.04
N GLU A 324 -32.16 2.31 22.38
CA GLU A 324 -32.43 3.56 21.68
C GLU A 324 -33.91 3.91 21.84
N THR A 325 -34.23 5.21 21.89
CA THR A 325 -35.60 5.69 21.93
C THR A 325 -35.76 6.88 21.00
N VAL A 326 -36.78 6.88 20.16
CA VAL A 326 -37.05 7.97 19.23
C VAL A 326 -38.34 8.66 19.63
N VAL A 327 -38.26 9.94 19.95
CA VAL A 327 -39.43 10.79 20.23
C VAL A 327 -39.90 11.39 18.92
N PHE A 328 -41.12 11.03 18.54
CA PHE A 328 -41.81 11.61 17.39
C PHE A 328 -42.81 12.65 17.87
N PHE A 329 -42.92 13.78 17.16
CA PHE A 329 -44.05 14.69 17.35
C PHE A 329 -44.55 15.24 16.03
N SER A 330 -45.86 15.47 15.94
CA SER A 330 -46.49 16.11 14.80
C SER A 330 -46.13 17.59 14.81
N ALA A 331 -45.28 18.01 13.88
CA ALA A 331 -44.81 19.38 13.78
C ALA A 331 -45.76 20.18 12.90
N LYS A 332 -46.02 21.44 13.27
CA LYS A 332 -46.69 22.34 12.33
C LYS A 332 -45.72 22.68 11.19
N PRO A 333 -46.11 22.49 9.91
CA PRO A 333 -45.20 22.69 8.77
C PRO A 333 -44.58 24.08 8.68
N LEU A 334 -45.28 25.11 9.21
CA LEU A 334 -44.86 26.51 9.19
C LEU A 334 -44.40 27.03 10.57
N ALA A 335 -44.13 26.15 11.53
CA ALA A 335 -43.53 26.55 12.80
C ALA A 335 -42.15 27.18 12.57
N ALA A 336 -41.76 28.10 13.46
CA ALA A 336 -40.40 28.65 13.40
C ALA A 336 -39.39 27.60 13.83
N ASP A 337 -38.23 27.57 13.17
CA ASP A 337 -37.18 26.58 13.43
C ASP A 337 -36.67 26.65 14.87
N ALA A 338 -36.59 27.86 15.43
CA ALA A 338 -36.24 28.07 16.84
C ALA A 338 -37.27 27.43 17.79
N ASP A 339 -38.56 27.42 17.44
CA ASP A 339 -39.59 26.79 18.26
C ASP A 339 -39.51 25.26 18.15
N ILE A 340 -39.29 24.72 16.94
CA ILE A 340 -39.08 23.28 16.73
C ILE A 340 -37.84 22.80 17.49
N LEU A 341 -36.75 23.57 17.47
CA LEU A 341 -35.52 23.28 18.21
C LEU A 341 -35.77 23.22 19.73
N THR A 342 -36.70 24.01 20.28
CA THR A 342 -37.08 23.85 21.71
C THR A 342 -37.76 22.52 22.01
N GLY A 343 -38.44 21.93 21.03
CA GLY A 343 -39.04 20.61 21.13
C GLY A 343 -38.07 19.45 20.93
N ILE A 344 -36.97 19.68 20.21
CA ILE A 344 -35.89 18.72 20.00
C ILE A 344 -34.96 18.69 21.22
N GLY A 345 -34.67 19.84 21.83
CA GLY A 345 -33.47 19.96 22.66
C GLY A 345 -32.27 20.34 21.79
N ILE A 346 -31.13 20.68 22.39
CA ILE A 346 -29.88 20.88 21.64
C ILE A 346 -28.91 19.84 22.19
N GLY A 347 -28.63 18.82 21.39
CA GLY A 347 -27.87 17.64 21.78
C GLY A 347 -28.51 16.90 22.95
N ALA A 348 -27.72 16.07 23.62
CA ALA A 348 -28.20 15.28 24.76
C ALA A 348 -28.19 16.09 26.08
N PRO A 349 -29.21 15.96 26.95
CA PRO A 349 -30.36 15.06 26.85
C PRO A 349 -31.61 15.68 26.19
N ASP A 350 -32.30 14.88 25.38
CA ASP A 350 -33.53 15.26 24.69
C ASP A 350 -34.79 15.32 25.58
N PRO A 351 -35.78 16.17 25.25
CA PRO A 351 -37.09 16.18 25.87
C PRO A 351 -37.83 14.86 25.68
N THR A 352 -38.34 14.32 26.78
CA THR A 352 -39.21 13.14 26.77
C THR A 352 -40.61 13.48 26.25
N GLU A 353 -41.36 12.47 25.80
CA GLU A 353 -42.77 12.62 25.42
C GLU A 353 -43.60 13.34 26.49
N ALA A 354 -43.40 13.02 27.77
CA ALA A 354 -44.13 13.67 28.87
C ALA A 354 -43.82 15.18 29.00
N GLN A 355 -42.66 15.64 28.56
CA GLN A 355 -42.27 17.05 28.59
C GLN A 355 -42.85 17.83 27.40
N LEU A 356 -43.10 17.17 26.27
CA LEU A 356 -43.66 17.78 25.06
C LEU A 356 -45.19 17.69 25.00
N GLN A 357 -45.76 16.60 25.52
CA GLN A 357 -47.21 16.31 25.54
C GLN A 357 -47.92 17.08 26.68
N THR A 358 -47.84 18.42 26.65
CA THR A 358 -48.40 19.30 27.69
C THR A 358 -49.83 19.75 27.40
N VAL A 359 -50.51 20.33 28.42
CA VAL A 359 -51.82 20.96 28.27
C VAL A 359 -51.75 22.42 28.76
N PRO A 360 -51.82 23.44 27.88
CA PRO A 360 -51.94 23.35 26.42
C PRO A 360 -50.66 22.81 25.76
N LEU A 361 -50.79 22.26 24.55
CA LEU A 361 -49.64 21.80 23.75
C LEU A 361 -48.75 22.99 23.35
N PRO A 362 -47.43 22.76 23.18
CA PRO A 362 -46.53 23.76 22.62
C PRO A 362 -47.02 24.25 21.24
N GLY A 363 -46.81 25.54 20.95
CA GLY A 363 -47.39 26.19 19.77
C GLY A 363 -46.93 25.61 18.43
N TYR A 364 -45.78 24.95 18.41
CA TYR A 364 -45.18 24.31 17.24
C TYR A 364 -45.63 22.85 17.02
N ILE A 365 -46.29 22.24 18.00
CA ILE A 365 -46.87 20.88 17.87
C ILE A 365 -48.28 20.99 17.31
N ASP A 366 -48.58 20.17 16.31
CA ASP A 366 -49.90 20.01 15.72
C ASP A 366 -50.76 19.11 16.62
N PRO A 367 -52.03 19.45 16.93
CA PRO A 367 -52.87 18.60 17.79
C PRO A 367 -53.28 17.26 17.16
N ARG A 368 -52.99 17.02 15.87
CA ARG A 368 -53.19 15.74 15.20
C ARG A 368 -52.27 14.66 15.76
N SER A 369 -52.79 13.43 15.89
CA SER A 369 -52.06 12.33 16.53
C SER A 369 -50.96 11.76 15.63
N MET A 370 -49.81 11.42 16.19
CA MET A 370 -48.76 10.68 15.49
C MET A 370 -49.09 9.19 15.43
N ASN A 371 -48.86 8.58 14.26
CA ASN A 371 -48.81 7.14 14.10
C ASN A 371 -47.40 6.72 13.72
N VAL A 372 -46.84 5.75 14.45
CA VAL A 372 -45.49 5.24 14.22
C VAL A 372 -45.57 3.72 14.17
N SER A 373 -45.39 3.14 12.99
CA SER A 373 -45.42 1.69 12.79
C SER A 373 -44.70 1.29 11.50
N THR A 374 -44.45 -0.01 11.33
CA THR A 374 -43.97 -0.58 10.06
C THR A 374 -44.99 -0.47 8.91
N SER A 375 -46.25 -0.11 9.20
CA SER A 375 -47.24 0.19 8.16
C SER A 375 -47.12 1.63 7.62
N GLY A 376 -46.25 2.44 8.23
CA GLY A 376 -45.97 3.82 7.90
C GLY A 376 -45.95 4.73 9.14
N ILE A 377 -45.07 5.73 9.11
CA ILE A 377 -44.98 6.84 10.05
C ILE A 377 -45.69 8.05 9.42
N GLY A 378 -46.61 8.67 10.16
CA GLY A 378 -47.49 9.71 9.63
C GLY A 378 -48.29 10.46 10.70
N VAL A 379 -49.06 11.46 10.25
CA VAL A 379 -49.93 12.30 11.09
C VAL A 379 -51.39 11.90 10.83
N ASP A 380 -52.19 11.76 11.88
CA ASP A 380 -53.58 11.21 11.91
C ASP A 380 -53.74 9.75 11.43
N ASN A 381 -52.92 9.30 10.48
CA ASN A 381 -52.89 7.93 9.95
C ASN A 381 -51.42 7.51 9.64
N ASN A 382 -51.23 6.35 8.99
CA ASN A 382 -49.89 5.82 8.65
C ASN A 382 -49.31 6.41 7.34
N LEU A 383 -49.82 7.56 6.88
CA LEU A 383 -49.40 8.24 5.66
C LEU A 383 -48.91 9.64 6.02
N LEU A 384 -48.04 10.18 5.18
CA LEU A 384 -47.63 11.57 5.21
C LEU A 384 -48.19 12.28 3.98
N GLN A 385 -49.00 13.32 4.19
CA GLN A 385 -49.83 13.96 3.18
C GLN A 385 -49.54 15.45 3.00
N GLY A 386 -49.42 15.89 1.75
CA GLY A 386 -49.38 17.30 1.33
C GLY A 386 -50.63 17.67 0.55
N TYR A 387 -51.27 18.78 0.90
CA TYR A 387 -52.65 19.08 0.49
C TYR A 387 -52.80 20.24 -0.51
N GLY A 388 -51.72 20.91 -0.91
CA GLY A 388 -51.87 22.06 -1.81
C GLY A 388 -50.58 22.70 -2.31
N THR A 389 -50.31 22.53 -3.61
CA THR A 389 -49.21 23.17 -4.38
C THR A 389 -47.80 22.63 -4.09
N ALA A 390 -46.82 22.98 -4.95
CA ALA A 390 -45.43 22.50 -4.83
C ALA A 390 -44.65 23.12 -3.64
N ALA A 391 -45.29 23.91 -2.78
CA ALA A 391 -44.67 24.60 -1.66
C ALA A 391 -45.39 24.22 -0.36
N THR A 392 -44.67 24.23 0.77
CA THR A 392 -45.22 23.90 2.09
C THR A 392 -46.29 24.90 2.53
N GLU A 393 -47.44 24.39 2.96
CA GLU A 393 -48.59 25.12 3.48
C GLU A 393 -48.96 24.69 4.90
N ALA A 394 -49.84 25.46 5.56
CA ALA A 394 -50.26 25.18 6.93
C ALA A 394 -51.10 23.89 7.08
N ALA A 395 -51.70 23.41 5.99
CA ALA A 395 -52.53 22.21 5.98
C ALA A 395 -51.70 20.92 5.84
N ASP A 396 -50.47 21.03 5.36
CA ASP A 396 -49.59 19.89 5.11
C ASP A 396 -49.27 19.12 6.40
N GLU A 397 -48.83 17.89 6.23
CA GLU A 397 -48.35 17.06 7.32
C GLU A 397 -46.85 17.17 7.46
N SER A 398 -46.43 17.35 8.71
CA SER A 398 -45.02 17.33 9.09
C SER A 398 -44.88 16.63 10.43
N PHE A 399 -43.77 15.92 10.58
CA PHE A 399 -43.37 15.38 11.88
C PHE A 399 -41.87 15.51 12.06
N VAL A 400 -41.46 15.49 13.33
CA VAL A 400 -40.06 15.38 13.73
C VAL A 400 -39.81 13.99 14.28
N ALA A 401 -38.69 13.40 13.91
CA ALA A 401 -38.13 12.20 14.52
C ALA A 401 -36.85 12.59 15.27
N ASN A 402 -36.88 12.50 16.59
CA ASN A 402 -35.75 12.84 17.47
C ASN A 402 -35.21 11.56 18.16
N PRO A 403 -34.17 10.90 17.63
CA PRO A 403 -33.47 9.82 18.35
C PRO A 403 -32.82 10.35 19.64
N LEU A 404 -32.64 9.48 20.64
CA LEU A 404 -31.95 9.82 21.89
C LEU A 404 -30.43 9.95 21.68
N SER A 405 -29.90 9.18 20.74
CA SER A 405 -28.49 9.25 20.36
C SER A 405 -28.31 10.21 19.18
N LEU A 406 -27.26 11.02 19.26
CA LEU A 406 -26.75 11.77 18.12
C LEU A 406 -26.27 10.79 17.02
N VAL A 407 -26.63 11.07 15.76
CA VAL A 407 -26.37 10.16 14.63
C VAL A 407 -25.59 10.85 13.51
N SER A 408 -24.72 10.12 12.82
CA SER A 408 -23.90 10.68 11.73
C SER A 408 -24.66 10.72 10.40
N SER A 409 -25.62 9.82 10.21
CA SER A 409 -26.54 9.83 9.07
C SER A 409 -27.87 9.14 9.37
N MET A 410 -28.88 9.46 8.57
CA MET A 410 -30.18 8.78 8.59
C MET A 410 -30.54 8.29 7.18
N GLU A 411 -31.17 7.13 7.07
CA GLU A 411 -31.76 6.63 5.82
C GLU A 411 -33.27 6.53 5.99
N VAL A 412 -34.02 7.25 5.15
CA VAL A 412 -35.49 7.29 5.19
C VAL A 412 -36.04 6.45 4.05
N PHE A 413 -36.80 5.41 4.38
CA PHE A 413 -37.51 4.59 3.40
C PHE A 413 -38.88 5.20 3.11
N VAL A 414 -39.24 5.22 1.84
CA VAL A 414 -40.49 5.77 1.33
C VAL A 414 -41.17 4.75 0.43
N ASP A 415 -42.49 4.59 0.64
CA ASP A 415 -43.35 3.77 -0.20
C ASP A 415 -44.59 4.55 -0.64
N ASN A 416 -44.75 4.69 -1.96
CA ASN A 416 -45.88 5.37 -2.60
C ASN A 416 -46.96 4.39 -3.13
N SER A 417 -46.98 3.13 -2.65
CA SER A 417 -47.97 2.09 -2.98
C SER A 417 -49.40 2.35 -2.48
N VAL A 418 -49.65 3.54 -1.95
CA VAL A 418 -50.87 3.93 -1.23
C VAL A 418 -52.11 3.94 -2.15
N GLY A 419 -53.24 3.48 -1.61
CA GLY A 419 -54.51 3.44 -2.32
C GLY A 419 -55.36 4.67 -1.99
N GLY A 420 -55.48 5.63 -2.91
CA GLY A 420 -56.40 6.76 -2.71
C GLY A 420 -56.23 7.93 -3.66
N TYR A 421 -55.00 8.39 -3.89
CA TYR A 421 -54.76 9.63 -4.64
C TYR A 421 -53.53 9.52 -5.55
N THR A 422 -53.75 9.31 -6.84
CA THR A 422 -52.72 9.51 -7.88
C THR A 422 -52.60 11.00 -8.18
N HIS A 423 -51.51 11.63 -7.76
CA HIS A 423 -51.16 12.98 -8.22
C HIS A 423 -50.39 12.86 -9.55
N SER A 424 -50.82 13.58 -10.59
CA SER A 424 -50.20 13.52 -11.92
C SER A 424 -48.84 14.21 -12.00
N ASP A 425 -48.51 15.02 -10.98
CA ASP A 425 -47.41 15.98 -11.00
C ASP A 425 -46.24 15.58 -10.07
N GLY A 426 -46.25 14.33 -9.55
CA GLY A 426 -45.24 13.78 -8.65
C GLY A 426 -45.47 14.07 -7.16
N GLU A 427 -44.56 13.57 -6.33
CA GLU A 427 -44.54 13.71 -4.86
C GLU A 427 -43.41 14.67 -4.45
N ILE A 428 -43.70 15.65 -3.60
CA ILE A 428 -42.74 16.68 -3.14
C ILE A 428 -42.58 16.57 -1.63
N LEU A 429 -41.47 15.95 -1.22
CA LEU A 429 -41.05 15.78 0.17
C LEU A 429 -39.86 16.70 0.47
N TYR A 430 -39.96 17.43 1.57
CA TYR A 430 -38.85 18.18 2.14
C TYR A 430 -38.39 17.50 3.42
N TYR A 431 -37.07 17.52 3.64
CA TYR A 431 -36.50 17.26 4.96
C TYR A 431 -35.75 18.46 5.48
N LYS A 432 -35.65 18.57 6.81
CA LYS A 432 -34.77 19.50 7.51
C LYS A 432 -34.03 18.74 8.60
N VAL A 433 -32.73 18.94 8.65
CA VAL A 433 -31.84 18.37 9.65
C VAL A 433 -31.59 19.41 10.73
N PHE A 434 -31.70 19.01 11.98
CA PHE A 434 -31.24 19.79 13.14
C PHE A 434 -29.96 19.14 13.67
N TYR A 435 -28.92 19.94 13.87
CA TYR A 435 -27.60 19.48 14.28
C TYR A 435 -27.36 19.69 15.77
N GLU A 436 -26.42 18.94 16.35
CA GLU A 436 -26.04 19.01 17.77
C GLU A 436 -25.61 20.42 18.24
N ASP A 437 -25.17 21.28 17.32
CA ASP A 437 -24.74 22.65 17.61
C ASP A 437 -25.89 23.67 17.56
N GLY A 438 -27.12 23.21 17.34
CA GLY A 438 -28.33 24.01 17.24
C GLY A 438 -28.56 24.68 15.88
N THR A 439 -27.71 24.41 14.88
CA THR A 439 -27.93 24.85 13.50
C THR A 439 -28.86 23.91 12.74
N ASP A 440 -29.39 24.34 11.59
CA ASP A 440 -30.24 23.51 10.73
C ASP A 440 -29.86 23.59 9.24
N SER A 441 -30.26 22.57 8.46
CA SER A 441 -29.95 22.47 7.02
C SER A 441 -30.77 23.40 6.13
N ASN A 442 -31.73 24.16 6.67
CA ASN A 442 -32.91 24.64 5.97
C ASN A 442 -33.73 23.49 5.34
N ASN A 443 -34.84 23.83 4.68
CA ASN A 443 -35.64 22.84 3.94
C ASN A 443 -34.89 22.38 2.69
N VAL A 444 -34.58 21.08 2.63
CA VAL A 444 -33.95 20.43 1.48
C VAL A 444 -34.99 19.59 0.74
N LEU A 445 -35.10 19.79 -0.57
CA LEU A 445 -35.98 18.99 -1.43
C LEU A 445 -35.37 17.59 -1.62
N VAL A 446 -36.16 16.54 -1.40
CA VAL A 446 -35.78 15.17 -1.77
C VAL A 446 -35.79 15.05 -3.29
N THR A 447 -34.61 14.82 -3.87
CA THR A 447 -34.44 14.70 -5.33
C THR A 447 -34.63 13.28 -5.85
N THR A 448 -34.70 12.28 -4.96
CA THR A 448 -35.06 10.91 -5.31
C THR A 448 -36.47 10.90 -5.92
N ASP A 449 -36.65 10.20 -7.04
CA ASP A 449 -37.95 10.12 -7.71
C ASP A 449 -38.93 9.29 -6.88
N LEU A 450 -39.73 9.99 -6.06
CA LEU A 450 -40.84 9.41 -5.28
C LEU A 450 -42.12 9.24 -6.12
N GLY A 451 -42.04 9.54 -7.43
CA GLY A 451 -43.10 9.64 -8.42
C GLY A 451 -43.72 8.35 -8.94
N LEU A 452 -44.64 8.49 -9.89
CA LEU A 452 -45.32 7.41 -10.60
C LEU A 452 -44.38 6.35 -11.19
N ALA A 453 -43.16 6.71 -11.58
CA ALA A 453 -42.18 5.80 -12.17
C ALA A 453 -41.74 4.70 -11.20
N ASN A 454 -41.77 4.97 -9.89
CA ASN A 454 -41.41 4.03 -8.83
C ASN A 454 -42.62 3.55 -8.03
N LYS A 455 -43.84 3.70 -8.57
CA LYS A 455 -45.06 3.32 -7.86
C LYS A 455 -45.06 1.85 -7.41
N GLY A 456 -45.08 1.63 -6.09
CA GLY A 456 -45.06 0.30 -5.50
C GLY A 456 -43.68 -0.37 -5.43
N GLN A 457 -42.62 0.39 -5.68
CA GLN A 457 -41.24 0.02 -5.38
C GLN A 457 -40.78 0.87 -4.19
N PRO A 458 -40.43 0.28 -3.04
CA PRO A 458 -39.83 1.02 -1.94
C PRO A 458 -38.55 1.70 -2.42
N VAL A 459 -38.42 3.00 -2.15
CA VAL A 459 -37.22 3.79 -2.43
C VAL A 459 -36.69 4.37 -1.11
N SER A 460 -35.39 4.62 -1.02
CA SER A 460 -34.79 5.29 0.14
C SER A 460 -33.95 6.49 -0.28
N PHE A 461 -33.70 7.38 0.66
CA PHE A 461 -32.73 8.45 0.51
C PHE A 461 -31.93 8.61 1.81
N VAL A 462 -30.65 8.95 1.66
CA VAL A 462 -29.72 9.14 2.78
C VAL A 462 -29.62 10.63 3.08
N VAL A 463 -29.69 10.95 4.36
CA VAL A 463 -29.49 12.26 4.95
C VAL A 463 -28.17 12.22 5.73
N SER A 464 -27.15 12.90 5.21
CA SER A 464 -25.84 12.96 5.84
C SER A 464 -25.73 14.17 6.77
N GLY A 465 -25.03 14.00 7.90
CA GLY A 465 -24.71 15.08 8.82
C GLY A 465 -23.69 16.10 8.27
N GLY A 466 -23.01 15.80 7.15
CA GLY A 466 -22.11 16.75 6.50
C GLY A 466 -20.91 17.19 7.36
N GLY A 467 -20.45 16.31 8.25
CA GLY A 467 -19.37 16.60 9.22
C GLY A 467 -19.85 17.06 10.60
N LYS A 468 -21.16 17.21 10.80
CA LYS A 468 -21.79 17.42 12.11
C LYS A 468 -22.64 16.22 12.50
N MET A 469 -22.87 16.00 13.80
CA MET A 469 -23.86 15.03 14.23
C MET A 469 -25.28 15.59 14.07
N ILE A 470 -26.19 14.73 13.62
CA ILE A 470 -27.62 15.01 13.50
C ILE A 470 -28.28 14.71 14.85
N ASP A 471 -29.04 15.68 15.31
CA ASP A 471 -29.89 15.59 16.51
C ASP A 471 -31.26 15.03 16.11
N ALA A 472 -31.96 15.72 15.19
CA ALA A 472 -33.28 15.31 14.72
C ALA A 472 -33.48 15.58 13.23
N ILE A 473 -34.50 14.93 12.66
CA ILE A 473 -34.98 15.20 11.30
C ILE A 473 -36.46 15.60 11.33
N GLN A 474 -36.80 16.67 10.65
CA GLN A 474 -38.18 17.03 10.30
C GLN A 474 -38.47 16.61 8.86
N LEU A 475 -39.54 15.86 8.65
CA LEU A 475 -40.08 15.57 7.34
C LEU A 475 -41.36 16.38 7.12
N THR A 476 -41.50 16.96 5.93
CA THR A 476 -42.67 17.78 5.56
C THR A 476 -43.10 17.44 4.15
N MET A 477 -44.33 16.99 4.00
CA MET A 477 -44.87 16.64 2.70
C MET A 477 -45.63 17.83 2.11
N ALA A 478 -45.07 18.49 1.09
CA ALA A 478 -45.70 19.65 0.46
C ALA A 478 -46.79 19.24 -0.55
N TYR A 479 -46.57 18.15 -1.29
CA TYR A 479 -47.52 17.71 -2.31
C TYR A 479 -47.46 16.20 -2.52
N GLY A 480 -48.58 15.51 -2.36
CA GLY A 480 -48.68 14.06 -2.58
C GLY A 480 -48.92 13.27 -1.29
N GLU A 481 -48.90 11.94 -1.39
CA GLU A 481 -49.16 11.03 -0.27
C GLU A 481 -48.16 9.88 -0.30
N ILE A 482 -47.45 9.67 0.80
CA ILE A 482 -46.44 8.61 0.93
C ILE A 482 -46.58 7.86 2.27
N LYS A 483 -45.97 6.67 2.34
CA LYS A 483 -45.66 5.99 3.60
C LYS A 483 -44.18 6.13 3.92
N VAL A 484 -43.86 6.31 5.19
CA VAL A 484 -42.50 6.18 5.72
C VAL A 484 -42.43 4.92 6.58
N PRO A 485 -42.20 3.72 6.03
CA PRO A 485 -42.23 2.47 6.79
C PRO A 485 -41.05 2.29 7.75
N GLU A 486 -39.90 2.91 7.45
CA GLU A 486 -38.66 2.73 8.20
C GLU A 486 -37.81 3.99 8.11
N ILE A 487 -37.21 4.36 9.25
CA ILE A 487 -36.10 5.30 9.32
C ILE A 487 -34.96 4.55 10.01
N ARG A 488 -33.78 4.56 9.40
CA ARG A 488 -32.54 4.03 9.99
C ARG A 488 -31.68 5.16 10.48
N PHE A 489 -31.22 5.04 11.71
CA PHE A 489 -30.31 5.97 12.37
C PHE A 489 -28.95 5.31 12.44
N THR A 490 -27.92 5.93 11.88
CA THR A 490 -26.56 5.38 11.87
C THR A 490 -25.65 6.28 12.70
N THR A 491 -25.06 5.72 13.74
CA THR A 491 -24.06 6.40 14.58
C THR A 491 -22.69 5.84 14.28
N LEU A 492 -21.70 6.72 14.09
CA LEU A 492 -20.30 6.32 13.99
C LEU A 492 -19.79 5.99 15.39
N VAL A 493 -19.23 4.80 15.58
CA VAL A 493 -18.53 4.42 16.80
C VAL A 493 -17.05 4.45 16.49
N GLU A 494 -16.26 5.09 17.36
CA GLU A 494 -14.81 5.06 17.25
C GLU A 494 -14.30 3.60 17.29
N SER A 495 -13.20 3.34 16.60
CA SER A 495 -12.53 2.04 16.70
C SER A 495 -12.22 1.72 18.16
N LEU A 496 -12.70 0.58 18.66
CA LEU A 496 -12.34 0.01 19.95
C LEU A 496 -11.16 -0.97 19.84
N ALA A 497 -10.57 -1.12 18.65
CA ALA A 497 -9.28 -1.77 18.51
C ALA A 497 -8.18 -0.85 19.08
N ASN A 498 -7.33 -1.44 19.91
CA ASN A 498 -6.18 -0.77 20.51
C ASN A 498 -4.98 -0.77 19.57
N ASP A 499 -4.80 -1.82 18.77
CA ASP A 499 -3.84 -1.83 17.66
C ASP A 499 -4.47 -2.45 16.40
N VAL A 500 -4.07 -1.96 15.24
CA VAL A 500 -4.38 -2.51 13.92
C VAL A 500 -3.06 -2.88 13.27
N LYS A 501 -2.80 -4.19 13.14
CA LYS A 501 -1.57 -4.74 12.61
C LYS A 501 -1.78 -5.23 11.18
N LEU A 502 -0.92 -4.78 10.28
CA LEU A 502 -0.88 -5.19 8.89
C LEU A 502 0.48 -5.83 8.59
N ASP A 503 0.48 -7.04 8.03
CA ASP A 503 1.70 -7.77 7.67
C ASP A 503 1.82 -7.82 6.15
N PHE A 504 2.95 -7.43 5.60
CA PHE A 504 3.20 -7.36 4.16
C PHE A 504 4.38 -8.26 3.76
N SER A 505 4.37 -8.67 2.49
CA SER A 505 5.51 -9.28 1.80
C SER A 505 5.79 -8.44 0.56
N ALA A 506 7.00 -7.93 0.42
CA ALA A 506 7.47 -7.24 -0.76
C ALA A 506 8.43 -8.14 -1.53
N THR A 507 8.30 -8.20 -2.85
CA THR A 507 9.17 -8.97 -3.74
C THR A 507 9.61 -8.07 -4.89
N LEU A 508 10.91 -8.00 -5.12
CA LEU A 508 11.54 -7.26 -6.20
C LEU A 508 12.08 -8.26 -7.22
N THR A 509 11.73 -8.09 -8.49
CA THR A 509 12.13 -8.98 -9.59
C THR A 509 12.88 -8.21 -10.66
N ASP A 510 14.13 -8.58 -10.90
CA ASP A 510 14.95 -8.05 -12.00
C ASP A 510 14.60 -8.74 -13.33
N LYS A 511 15.40 -8.54 -14.37
CA LYS A 511 14.99 -8.75 -15.75
C LYS A 511 15.19 -10.17 -16.24
N ASP A 512 16.13 -10.92 -15.69
CA ASP A 512 16.28 -12.34 -15.97
C ASP A 512 15.40 -13.24 -15.09
N GLY A 513 14.84 -12.70 -14.02
CA GLY A 513 13.72 -13.27 -13.27
C GLY A 513 14.03 -13.61 -11.82
N ASP A 514 15.18 -13.17 -11.35
CA ASP A 514 15.66 -13.35 -10.00
C ASP A 514 14.87 -12.48 -9.02
N THR A 515 14.80 -12.94 -7.76
CA THR A 515 13.90 -12.32 -6.79
C THR A 515 14.54 -12.08 -5.44
N ALA A 516 14.32 -10.88 -4.90
CA ALA A 516 14.58 -10.54 -3.52
C ALA A 516 13.26 -10.29 -2.80
N THR A 517 13.05 -10.94 -1.66
CA THR A 517 11.81 -10.83 -0.88
C THR A 517 12.12 -10.39 0.53
N ASP A 518 11.33 -9.44 1.04
CA ASP A 518 11.38 -9.00 2.43
C ASP A 518 9.98 -8.92 3.05
N LEU A 519 9.91 -9.10 4.36
CA LEU A 519 8.68 -9.01 5.14
C LEU A 519 8.73 -7.75 6.00
N PHE A 520 7.62 -7.01 6.05
CA PHE A 520 7.51 -5.83 6.90
C PHE A 520 6.09 -5.66 7.41
N SER A 521 5.92 -4.84 8.43
CA SER A 521 4.63 -4.60 9.08
C SER A 521 4.28 -3.12 9.15
N ALA A 522 2.98 -2.85 9.24
CA ALA A 522 2.46 -1.56 9.66
C ALA A 522 1.60 -1.76 10.92
N ASP A 523 2.11 -1.33 12.05
CA ASP A 523 1.45 -1.33 13.34
C ASP A 523 0.82 0.04 13.60
N LEU A 524 -0.50 0.12 13.43
CA LEU A 524 -1.29 1.33 13.61
C LEU A 524 -1.99 1.30 14.98
N TYR A 525 -2.17 2.47 15.60
CA TYR A 525 -2.89 2.70 16.87
C TYR A 525 -2.20 2.44 18.21
N ALA A 526 -0.91 2.15 18.24
CA ALA A 526 0.01 2.55 19.33
C ALA A 526 -0.59 2.84 20.73
N ASN A 527 -1.23 1.85 21.35
CA ASN A 527 -1.60 1.75 22.77
C ASN A 527 -2.06 3.04 23.49
N GLU A 528 -3.37 3.29 23.56
CA GLU A 528 -3.96 4.15 24.61
C GLU A 528 -4.10 3.37 25.93
N ILE A 529 -2.99 3.06 26.60
CA ILE A 529 -3.05 2.50 27.95
C ILE A 529 -3.12 3.66 28.93
N ALA A 530 -4.31 3.93 29.46
CA ALA A 530 -4.64 4.82 30.59
C ALA A 530 -3.44 5.17 31.53
N GLY A 531 -2.58 6.10 31.08
CA GLY A 531 -1.22 6.27 31.57
C GLY A 531 -0.71 7.70 31.37
N LEU A 532 0.60 7.91 31.57
CA LEU A 532 1.25 9.22 31.48
C LEU A 532 1.39 9.74 30.04
N PHE A 533 1.30 8.85 29.05
CA PHE A 533 1.51 9.15 27.63
C PHE A 533 0.21 8.95 26.85
N ASP A 534 0.04 9.76 25.81
CA ASP A 534 -1.10 9.68 24.90
C ASP A 534 -0.93 8.53 23.88
N PHE A 535 0.31 8.24 23.47
CA PHE A 535 0.63 7.17 22.53
C PHE A 535 1.86 6.38 22.96
N ILE A 536 1.84 5.06 22.74
CA ILE A 536 2.97 4.16 22.97
C ILE A 536 3.31 3.42 21.68
N LEU A 537 4.43 3.80 21.08
CA LEU A 537 4.96 3.22 19.85
C LEU A 537 6.03 2.18 20.19
N VAL A 538 5.89 0.96 19.68
CA VAL A 538 6.80 -0.16 19.96
C VAL A 538 7.32 -0.71 18.64
N GLY A 539 8.62 -0.56 18.41
CA GLY A 539 9.33 -1.07 17.24
C GLY A 539 9.66 -2.55 17.35
N ALA A 540 9.98 -3.15 16.20
CA ALA A 540 10.52 -4.50 16.14
C ALA A 540 12.01 -4.49 16.52
N ALA A 541 12.55 -5.63 16.91
CA ALA A 541 13.93 -5.70 17.36
C ALA A 541 14.89 -5.92 16.19
N ALA A 542 15.95 -5.11 16.09
CA ALA A 542 16.99 -5.21 15.06
C ALA A 542 16.50 -5.07 13.60
N GLU A 543 15.35 -4.41 13.41
CA GLU A 543 14.77 -4.08 12.11
C GLU A 543 14.70 -2.56 11.96
N GLN A 544 14.62 -2.05 10.74
CA GLN A 544 14.42 -0.61 10.55
C GLN A 544 12.96 -0.25 10.87
N ASP A 545 12.75 0.65 11.83
CA ASP A 545 11.41 1.13 12.18
C ASP A 545 11.21 2.62 11.90
N ALA A 546 10.04 2.97 11.36
CA ALA A 546 9.58 4.34 11.16
C ALA A 546 8.45 4.68 12.14
N PHE A 547 8.77 5.44 13.19
CA PHE A 547 7.85 5.88 14.23
C PHE A 547 7.16 7.19 13.83
N ASN A 548 5.90 7.10 13.40
CA ASN A 548 5.13 8.23 12.90
C ASN A 548 4.44 9.00 14.04
N ILE A 549 4.80 10.27 14.19
CA ILE A 549 4.31 11.20 15.23
C ILE A 549 3.34 12.19 14.58
N ASP A 550 2.06 12.10 14.94
CA ASP A 550 1.01 12.96 14.40
C ASP A 550 0.88 14.28 15.18
N LEU A 551 1.36 15.35 14.56
CA LEU A 551 1.38 16.69 15.13
C LEU A 551 0.05 17.45 14.95
N GLN A 552 -0.99 16.88 14.33
CA GLN A 552 -2.30 17.54 14.26
C GLN A 552 -3.21 17.20 15.43
N THR A 553 -2.88 16.17 16.20
CA THR A 553 -3.72 15.74 17.31
C THR A 553 -3.53 16.65 18.53
N ALA A 554 -4.55 16.76 19.38
CA ALA A 554 -4.41 17.44 20.67
C ALA A 554 -3.60 16.63 21.70
N LYS A 555 -3.23 15.40 21.34
CA LYS A 555 -2.44 14.45 22.12
C LYS A 555 -0.96 14.67 21.80
N ASN A 556 -0.19 15.06 22.80
CA ASN A 556 1.13 15.64 22.61
C ASN A 556 2.25 14.81 23.26
N ASP A 557 1.93 13.76 24.01
CA ASP A 557 2.92 13.00 24.77
C ASP A 557 3.09 11.59 24.20
N TYR A 558 4.25 11.32 23.61
CA TYR A 558 4.58 10.05 22.97
C TYR A 558 5.66 9.29 23.74
N HIS A 559 5.53 7.96 23.77
CA HIS A 559 6.54 7.05 24.28
C HIS A 559 6.96 6.06 23.18
N VAL A 560 8.24 6.08 22.81
CA VAL A 560 8.82 5.22 21.78
C VAL A 560 9.78 4.23 22.42
N SER A 561 9.61 2.96 22.08
CA SER A 561 10.52 1.86 22.47
C SER A 561 10.84 1.01 21.25
N GLY A 562 11.95 0.27 21.29
CA GLY A 562 12.43 -0.49 20.13
C GLY A 562 13.24 0.35 19.14
N PHE A 563 13.62 1.59 19.48
CA PHE A 563 14.55 2.38 18.68
C PHE A 563 15.97 1.83 18.87
N ASP A 564 16.32 0.76 18.15
CA ASP A 564 17.51 -0.05 18.38
C ASP A 564 18.47 -0.15 17.19
N THR A 565 18.10 0.41 16.04
CA THR A 565 18.98 0.51 14.86
C THR A 565 19.36 1.96 14.53
N ALA A 566 20.49 2.16 13.84
CA ALA A 566 20.87 3.48 13.34
C ALA A 566 19.97 3.96 12.16
N THR A 567 19.24 3.02 11.56
CA THR A 567 18.34 3.24 10.43
C THR A 567 16.95 3.69 10.87
N ASP A 568 16.58 3.49 12.15
CA ASP A 568 15.30 3.92 12.71
C ASP A 568 15.10 5.43 12.57
N LYS A 569 13.83 5.82 12.45
CA LYS A 569 13.43 7.21 12.24
C LYS A 569 12.23 7.57 13.08
N LEU A 570 12.29 8.74 13.72
CA LEU A 570 11.11 9.48 14.15
C LEU A 570 10.62 10.30 12.95
N VAL A 571 9.42 10.00 12.46
CA VAL A 571 8.81 10.69 11.33
C VAL A 571 7.74 11.63 11.86
N LEU A 572 7.92 12.93 11.65
CA LEU A 572 6.95 13.96 12.04
C LEU A 572 5.97 14.20 10.88
N ILE A 573 4.68 13.97 11.12
CA ILE A 573 3.63 14.15 10.11
C ILE A 573 2.61 15.21 10.57
N GLY A 574 1.90 15.81 9.62
CA GLY A 574 0.78 16.71 9.90
C GLY A 574 1.12 18.19 10.10
N ASP A 575 2.37 18.55 10.40
CA ASP A 575 2.84 19.94 10.42
C ASP A 575 4.22 20.09 9.76
N ALA A 576 4.22 20.51 8.49
CA ALA A 576 5.44 20.74 7.71
C ALA A 576 6.29 21.93 8.21
N THR A 577 5.77 22.75 9.12
CA THR A 577 6.48 23.91 9.69
C THR A 577 6.90 23.71 11.14
N ALA A 578 6.62 22.53 11.70
CA ALA A 578 7.08 22.16 13.03
C ALA A 578 8.60 22.20 13.12
N VAL A 579 9.11 22.55 14.29
CA VAL A 579 10.55 22.67 14.55
C VAL A 579 10.92 21.79 15.73
N VAL A 580 11.88 20.89 15.52
CA VAL A 580 12.55 20.18 16.62
C VAL A 580 13.37 21.20 17.40
N THR A 581 12.87 21.60 18.56
CA THR A 581 13.48 22.66 19.38
C THR A 581 14.59 22.13 20.28
N ASN A 582 14.49 20.88 20.71
CA ASN A 582 15.46 20.25 21.59
C ASN A 582 15.47 18.73 21.42
N ILE A 583 16.66 18.14 21.53
CA ILE A 583 16.87 16.70 21.71
C ILE A 583 17.76 16.58 22.95
N ASP A 584 17.18 16.17 24.08
CA ASP A 584 17.89 16.01 25.36
C ASP A 584 18.26 14.54 25.58
N ASN A 585 19.55 14.24 25.47
CA ASN A 585 20.14 12.92 25.72
C ASN A 585 20.90 12.88 27.05
N SER A 586 20.60 13.76 28.01
CA SER A 586 21.33 13.80 29.28
C SER A 586 20.91 12.68 30.26
N GLY A 587 19.77 12.03 30.00
CA GLY A 587 19.20 10.94 30.79
C GLY A 587 19.53 9.55 30.25
N ALA A 588 18.76 8.55 30.69
CA ALA A 588 18.79 7.20 30.10
C ALA A 588 17.94 7.10 28.82
N ASP A 589 17.00 8.03 28.66
CA ASP A 589 16.07 8.14 27.54
C ASP A 589 16.30 9.49 26.85
N SER A 590 16.08 9.54 25.54
CA SER A 590 16.10 10.78 24.77
C SER A 590 14.73 11.47 24.86
N ILE A 591 14.73 12.77 25.12
CA ILE A 591 13.50 13.59 25.10
C ILE A 591 13.57 14.56 23.93
N VAL A 592 12.66 14.39 22.97
CA VAL A 592 12.52 15.27 21.80
C VAL A 592 11.38 16.23 22.03
N THR A 593 11.64 17.54 21.94
CA THR A 593 10.62 18.59 22.06
C THR A 593 10.39 19.25 20.72
N ILE A 594 9.17 19.18 20.23
CA ILE A 594 8.74 19.70 18.93
C ILE A 594 7.81 20.88 19.18
N THR A 595 8.09 22.03 18.56
CA THR A 595 7.16 23.17 18.56
C THR A 595 6.43 23.21 17.24
N GLU A 596 5.11 23.18 17.33
CA GLU A 596 4.19 23.17 16.19
C GLU A 596 3.66 24.58 15.90
N THR A 597 3.00 24.69 14.74
CA THR A 597 2.22 25.85 14.35
C THR A 597 1.16 26.16 15.41
N GLY A 598 1.11 27.40 15.88
CA GLY A 598 0.15 27.80 16.91
C GLY A 598 0.64 27.63 18.34
N ALA A 599 1.94 27.34 18.54
CA ALA A 599 2.60 27.22 19.84
C ALA A 599 2.19 26.01 20.69
N GLN A 600 1.63 24.98 20.05
CA GLN A 600 1.53 23.64 20.61
C GLN A 600 2.92 23.00 20.70
N VAL A 601 3.09 22.12 21.69
CA VAL A 601 4.37 21.44 21.96
C VAL A 601 4.11 19.96 22.15
N THR A 602 4.64 19.15 21.23
CA THR A 602 4.70 17.70 21.33
C THR A 602 6.02 17.26 21.97
N THR A 603 5.94 16.31 22.89
CA THR A 603 7.07 15.68 23.58
C THR A 603 7.13 14.20 23.24
N VAL A 604 8.26 13.75 22.71
CA VAL A 604 8.52 12.33 22.42
C VAL A 604 9.62 11.82 23.34
N THR A 605 9.30 10.82 24.16
CA THR A 605 10.27 10.11 25.00
C THR A 605 10.70 8.84 24.28
N VAL A 606 11.99 8.73 23.94
CA VAL A 606 12.55 7.56 23.25
C VAL A 606 13.46 6.79 24.20
N VAL A 607 13.12 5.54 24.45
CA VAL A 607 13.70 4.74 25.53
C VAL A 607 15.06 4.18 25.15
N GLY A 608 16.04 4.37 26.04
CA GLY A 608 17.29 3.60 26.01
C GLY A 608 18.27 3.91 24.87
N VAL A 609 18.09 5.00 24.14
CA VAL A 609 18.96 5.42 23.02
C VAL A 609 19.25 6.91 23.07
N ASP A 610 20.44 7.31 22.62
CA ASP A 610 20.80 8.72 22.38
C ASP A 610 20.44 9.10 20.94
N LEU A 611 19.52 10.04 20.76
CA LEU A 611 19.09 10.46 19.42
C LEU A 611 20.01 11.52 18.79
N LEU A 612 20.17 11.43 17.48
CA LEU A 612 20.81 12.45 16.65
C LEU A 612 19.76 13.17 15.82
N GLY A 613 20.05 14.39 15.37
CA GLY A 613 19.14 15.12 14.47
C GLY A 613 18.83 14.37 13.17
N SER A 614 19.74 13.50 12.70
CA SER A 614 19.54 12.62 11.53
C SER A 614 18.55 11.48 11.77
N HIS A 615 18.14 11.24 13.02
CA HIS A 615 17.10 10.27 13.36
C HIS A 615 15.69 10.87 13.26
N VAL A 616 15.56 12.17 13.06
CA VAL A 616 14.25 12.84 12.89
C VAL A 616 14.07 13.24 11.43
N ALA A 617 12.94 12.84 10.86
CA ALA A 617 12.53 13.16 9.50
C ALA A 617 11.16 13.84 9.51
N PHE A 618 10.88 14.61 8.45
CA PHE A 618 9.55 15.17 8.19
C PHE A 618 8.91 14.36 7.07
N GLY A 619 7.69 13.87 7.31
CA GLY A 619 6.90 13.09 6.36
C GLY A 619 6.02 13.92 5.46
#